data_AF-A0A4Q0XNQ0-F1
#
_entry.id   AF-A0A4Q0XNQ0-F1
#
_cell.length_a   1.000
_cell.length_b   1.000
_cell.length_c   1.000
_cell.angle_alpha   90.00
_cell.angle_beta   90.00
_cell.angle_gamma   90.00
#
_symmetry.space_group_name_H-M   'P 1'
#
loop_
_entity.id
_entity.type
_entity.pdbx_description
1 polymer ?
#
loop_
_entity_poly.entity_id
_entity_poly.type
_entity_poly.pdbx_seq_one_letter_code
_entity_poly.pdbx_strand_id
1 'polypeptide(L)'
;MKTLYLFSTIIIMAISVSSCSVAKKMDKKAPAIIGEVYVEPWTSEEDSGGSGYNLYIPMHSQENKDILLDSVYFRNQIVKLARISEDANILYVGRFGNLGKSNDDIIMSSNPLDEMANKPPRVPQSIPCQIEDTECIVSYKFKGDIRYFKIENIKERSF
;
A
#
# COMPACT_ATOMS: atom_id res chain seq x y z
N MET A 1 -9.31 52.62 7.31
CA MET A 1 -8.09 51.76 7.42
C MET A 1 -8.27 50.59 8.39
N LYS A 2 -9.00 50.71 9.52
CA LYS A 2 -9.23 49.59 10.47
C LYS A 2 -10.11 48.44 9.94
N THR A 3 -11.06 48.73 9.07
CA THR A 3 -11.96 47.71 8.48
C THR A 3 -11.29 46.83 7.42
N LEU A 4 -10.19 47.30 6.80
CA LEU A 4 -9.42 46.53 5.81
C LEU A 4 -8.60 45.41 6.48
N TYR A 5 -8.08 45.65 7.70
CA TYR A 5 -7.37 44.65 8.50
C TYR A 5 -8.29 43.53 9.00
N LEU A 6 -9.55 43.85 9.29
CA LEU A 6 -10.57 42.89 9.73
C LEU A 6 -10.93 41.85 8.64
N PHE A 7 -10.96 42.28 7.36
CA PHE A 7 -11.11 41.36 6.23
C PHE A 7 -9.84 40.53 5.97
N SER A 8 -8.66 41.10 6.20
CA SER A 8 -7.38 40.40 6.05
C SER A 8 -7.18 39.27 7.05
N THR A 9 -7.74 39.37 8.26
CA THR A 9 -7.62 38.31 9.28
C THR A 9 -8.56 37.12 9.05
N ILE A 10 -9.69 37.32 8.37
CA ILE A 10 -10.67 36.24 8.09
C ILE A 10 -10.18 35.30 6.97
N ILE A 11 -9.40 35.81 6.01
CA ILE A 11 -8.86 35.00 4.89
C ILE A 11 -7.77 34.02 5.34
N ILE A 12 -7.03 34.33 6.41
CA ILE A 12 -5.91 33.49 6.88
C ILE A 12 -6.39 32.25 7.65
N MET A 13 -7.60 32.25 8.20
CA MET A 13 -8.14 31.12 8.98
C MET A 13 -8.83 30.04 8.12
N ALA A 14 -9.00 30.27 6.82
CA ALA A 14 -9.75 29.38 5.93
C ALA A 14 -8.93 28.25 5.27
N ILE A 15 -7.62 28.15 5.52
CA ILE A 15 -6.71 27.28 4.73
C ILE A 15 -6.43 25.91 5.40
N SER A 16 -6.84 25.67 6.63
CA SER A 16 -6.47 24.44 7.36
C SER A 16 -7.61 23.43 7.55
N VAL A 17 -8.15 22.93 6.44
CA VAL A 17 -8.78 21.60 6.42
C VAL A 17 -8.13 20.75 5.34
N SER A 18 -6.99 20.15 5.70
CA SER A 18 -6.37 19.08 4.94
C SER A 18 -7.32 17.88 4.90
N SER A 19 -8.13 17.81 3.85
CA SER A 19 -9.06 16.70 3.59
C SER A 19 -8.30 15.43 3.23
N CYS A 20 -7.75 14.75 4.23
CA CYS A 20 -7.35 13.35 4.08
C CYS A 20 -8.63 12.51 4.00
N SER A 21 -9.13 12.28 2.79
CA SER A 21 -10.32 11.46 2.52
C SER A 21 -10.16 10.02 3.02
N VAL A 22 -8.91 9.52 3.04
CA VAL A 22 -8.55 8.19 3.57
C VAL A 22 -8.76 8.12 5.08
N ALA A 23 -8.39 9.17 5.83
CA ALA A 23 -8.60 9.22 7.29
C ALA A 23 -10.09 9.10 7.68
N LYS A 24 -11.03 9.52 6.82
CA LYS A 24 -12.47 9.39 7.06
C LYS A 24 -12.99 7.95 6.90
N LYS A 25 -12.30 7.11 6.12
CA LYS A 25 -12.64 5.69 5.88
C LYS A 25 -11.70 4.73 6.61
N MET A 26 -10.87 5.26 7.51
CA MET A 26 -9.93 4.48 8.29
C MET A 26 -10.59 4.06 9.60
N ASP A 27 -10.77 2.76 9.78
CA ASP A 27 -11.27 2.22 11.03
C ASP A 27 -10.17 2.28 12.10
N LYS A 28 -10.52 2.76 13.29
CA LYS A 28 -9.58 2.93 14.42
C LYS A 28 -9.09 1.61 15.00
N LYS A 29 -9.75 0.50 14.68
CA LYS A 29 -9.38 -0.85 15.12
C LYS A 29 -9.44 -1.78 13.92
N ALA A 30 -8.53 -2.75 13.89
CA ALA A 30 -8.60 -3.83 12.92
C ALA A 30 -9.98 -4.50 13.05
N PRO A 31 -10.74 -4.61 11.94
CA PRO A 31 -12.05 -5.26 11.94
C PRO A 31 -11.94 -6.78 12.13
N ALA A 32 -10.72 -7.30 12.02
CA ALA A 32 -10.37 -8.70 12.06
C ALA A 32 -9.42 -9.01 13.20
N ILE A 33 -9.53 -10.22 13.75
CA ILE A 33 -8.48 -10.81 14.59
C ILE A 33 -7.38 -11.28 13.64
N ILE A 34 -6.34 -10.46 13.55
CA ILE A 34 -5.16 -10.69 12.74
C ILE A 34 -4.09 -11.26 13.67
N GLY A 35 -3.39 -12.28 13.21
CA GLY A 35 -2.23 -12.81 13.92
C GLY A 35 -1.04 -11.84 13.86
N GLU A 36 0.12 -12.33 14.25
CA GLU A 36 1.34 -11.54 14.15
C GLU A 36 1.72 -11.31 12.68
N VAL A 37 1.74 -10.04 12.26
CA VAL A 37 2.13 -9.65 10.90
C VAL A 37 3.65 -9.57 10.84
N TYR A 38 4.23 -10.24 9.84
CA TYR A 38 5.68 -10.29 9.68
C TYR A 38 6.10 -10.05 8.23
N VAL A 39 7.33 -9.55 8.08
CA VAL A 39 7.99 -9.30 6.80
C VAL A 39 9.19 -10.21 6.68
N GLU A 40 9.29 -10.93 5.57
CA GLU A 40 10.47 -11.73 5.22
C GLU A 40 11.10 -11.21 3.93
N PRO A 41 12.42 -10.95 3.91
CA PRO A 41 13.11 -10.65 2.67
C PRO A 41 13.10 -11.87 1.74
N TRP A 42 13.02 -11.62 0.42
CA TRP A 42 13.22 -12.65 -0.58
C TRP A 42 14.22 -12.16 -1.62
N THR A 43 15.07 -13.08 -2.06
CA THR A 43 16.05 -12.86 -3.11
C THR A 43 15.86 -13.97 -4.14
N SER A 44 15.74 -13.60 -5.41
CA SER A 44 15.82 -14.59 -6.49
C SER A 44 17.29 -14.92 -6.75
N GLU A 45 17.60 -16.20 -6.94
CA GLU A 45 18.97 -16.72 -7.14
C GLU A 45 19.53 -16.43 -8.54
N GLU A 46 18.72 -15.92 -9.47
CA GLU A 46 19.12 -15.62 -10.85
C GLU A 46 19.74 -14.22 -10.98
N ASP A 47 20.66 -14.02 -11.94
CA ASP A 47 21.38 -12.74 -12.16
C ASP A 47 20.47 -11.57 -12.58
N SER A 48 19.23 -11.84 -13.01
CA SER A 48 18.15 -10.86 -13.24
C SER A 48 17.15 -10.80 -12.07
N GLY A 49 17.45 -11.54 -11.01
CA GLY A 49 16.60 -11.81 -9.87
C GLY A 49 16.38 -10.57 -9.03
N GLY A 50 15.18 -10.00 -9.14
CA GLY A 50 14.76 -8.93 -8.25
C GLY A 50 14.91 -9.33 -6.79
N SER A 51 15.28 -8.37 -5.95
CA SER A 51 15.21 -8.51 -4.50
C SER A 51 13.93 -7.87 -3.99
N GLY A 52 13.48 -8.26 -2.81
CA GLY A 52 12.28 -7.69 -2.25
C GLY A 52 11.96 -8.22 -0.86
N TYR A 53 10.72 -8.03 -0.47
CA TYR A 53 10.20 -8.53 0.79
C TYR A 53 8.74 -8.96 0.62
N ASN A 54 8.36 -10.01 1.34
CA ASN A 54 7.01 -10.51 1.41
C ASN A 54 6.42 -10.11 2.76
N LEU A 55 5.25 -9.48 2.74
CA LEU A 55 4.46 -9.20 3.93
C LEU A 55 3.43 -10.31 4.09
N TYR A 56 3.41 -10.94 5.27
CA TYR A 56 2.48 -11.99 5.62
C TYR A 56 1.50 -11.50 6.67
N ILE A 57 0.21 -11.65 6.37
CA ILE A 57 -0.90 -11.26 7.25
C ILE A 57 -1.73 -12.52 7.52
N PRO A 58 -1.46 -13.25 8.61
CA PRO A 58 -2.26 -14.39 9.02
C PRO A 58 -3.58 -13.92 9.64
N MET A 59 -4.68 -14.58 9.28
CA MET A 59 -6.04 -14.25 9.73
C MET A 59 -6.85 -15.53 9.98
N HIS A 60 -7.65 -15.56 11.05
CA HIS A 60 -8.50 -16.71 11.33
C HIS A 60 -9.77 -16.70 10.45
N SER A 61 -10.00 -17.79 9.70
CA SER A 61 -11.09 -17.88 8.72
C SER A 61 -12.48 -17.79 9.38
N GLN A 62 -12.65 -18.40 10.55
CA GLN A 62 -13.95 -18.50 11.22
C GLN A 62 -14.49 -17.16 11.72
N GLU A 63 -13.60 -16.29 12.19
CA GLU A 63 -13.96 -15.01 12.82
C GLU A 63 -14.06 -13.87 11.79
N ASN A 64 -13.56 -14.08 10.56
CA ASN A 64 -13.36 -13.03 9.56
C ASN A 64 -14.01 -13.34 8.19
N LYS A 65 -15.09 -14.14 8.17
CA LYS A 65 -15.74 -14.63 6.93
C LYS A 65 -16.21 -13.52 5.98
N ASP A 66 -16.57 -12.36 6.53
CA ASP A 66 -17.11 -11.22 5.77
C ASP A 66 -16.02 -10.20 5.36
N ILE A 67 -14.75 -10.45 5.69
CA ILE A 67 -13.64 -9.52 5.48
C ILE A 67 -12.71 -10.09 4.42
N LEU A 68 -12.60 -9.38 3.30
CA LEU A 68 -11.69 -9.70 2.21
C LEU A 68 -10.63 -8.62 2.09
N LEU A 69 -9.37 -8.97 2.34
CA LEU A 69 -8.26 -8.03 2.12
C LEU A 69 -7.98 -7.91 0.62
N ASP A 70 -7.85 -6.68 0.11
CA ASP A 70 -7.65 -6.42 -1.33
C ASP A 70 -6.23 -5.97 -1.62
N SER A 71 -5.79 -4.88 -1.01
CA SER A 71 -4.45 -4.31 -1.23
C SER A 71 -3.84 -3.81 0.08
N VAL A 72 -2.52 -3.83 0.15
CA VAL A 72 -1.74 -3.30 1.26
C VAL A 72 -0.84 -2.18 0.77
N TYR A 73 -0.73 -1.13 1.59
CA TYR A 73 0.20 -0.05 1.45
C TYR A 73 1.26 -0.15 2.55
N PHE A 74 2.50 -0.31 2.14
CA PHE A 74 3.64 -0.44 3.03
C PHE A 74 4.87 0.16 2.35
N ARG A 75 5.66 0.95 3.07
CA ARG A 75 6.90 1.60 2.58
C ARG A 75 6.72 2.30 1.21
N ASN A 76 5.69 3.11 1.09
CA ASN A 76 5.39 3.90 -0.11
C ASN A 76 5.08 3.06 -1.39
N GLN A 77 4.75 1.78 -1.21
CA GLN A 77 4.34 0.88 -2.28
C GLN A 77 2.95 0.29 -2.00
N ILE A 78 2.11 0.21 -3.04
CA ILE A 78 0.81 -0.47 -2.99
C ILE A 78 0.93 -1.81 -3.71
N VAL A 79 0.61 -2.89 -3.02
CA VAL A 79 0.60 -4.25 -3.58
C VAL A 79 -0.74 -4.91 -3.31
N LYS A 80 -1.25 -5.64 -4.31
CA LYS A 80 -2.45 -6.45 -4.16
C LYS A 80 -2.12 -7.68 -3.32
N LEU A 81 -2.95 -7.97 -2.32
CA LEU A 81 -2.76 -9.12 -1.44
C LEU A 81 -3.22 -10.41 -2.16
N ALA A 82 -2.35 -11.41 -2.17
CA ALA A 82 -2.71 -12.75 -2.60
C ALA A 82 -3.25 -13.53 -1.40
N ARG A 83 -4.44 -14.12 -1.54
CA ARG A 83 -5.04 -14.97 -0.52
C ARG A 83 -4.57 -16.40 -0.70
N ILE A 84 -3.82 -16.92 0.28
CA ILE A 84 -3.47 -18.33 0.41
C ILE A 84 -4.37 -18.91 1.51
N SER A 85 -5.18 -19.90 1.18
CA SER A 85 -6.07 -20.55 2.14
C SER A 85 -5.49 -21.88 2.59
N GLU A 86 -5.09 -21.98 3.85
CA GLU A 86 -4.84 -23.24 4.54
C GLU A 86 -6.03 -23.50 5.47
N ASP A 87 -7.07 -24.16 4.97
CA ASP A 87 -8.28 -24.61 5.71
C ASP A 87 -8.85 -23.64 6.77
N ALA A 88 -8.30 -23.67 7.99
CA ALA A 88 -8.73 -22.85 9.14
C ALA A 88 -8.06 -21.46 9.23
N ASN A 89 -6.87 -21.30 8.65
CA ASN A 89 -6.08 -20.08 8.67
C ASN A 89 -5.94 -19.51 7.25
N ILE A 90 -6.35 -18.27 7.08
CA ILE A 90 -6.17 -17.54 5.82
C ILE A 90 -4.87 -16.76 5.95
N LEU A 91 -3.93 -17.01 5.04
CA LEU A 91 -2.69 -16.26 4.96
C LEU A 91 -2.76 -15.32 3.76
N TYR A 92 -2.68 -14.02 4.00
CA TYR A 92 -2.53 -13.05 2.92
C TYR A 92 -1.06 -12.69 2.72
N VAL A 93 -0.62 -12.71 1.47
CA VAL A 93 0.77 -12.42 1.09
C VAL A 93 0.81 -11.22 0.16
N GLY A 94 1.54 -10.18 0.56
CA GLY A 94 1.89 -9.05 -0.28
C GLY A 94 3.33 -9.16 -0.73
N ARG A 95 3.56 -9.42 -2.03
CA ARG A 95 4.90 -9.49 -2.60
C ARG A 95 5.36 -8.12 -3.06
N PHE A 96 6.31 -7.54 -2.34
CA PHE A 96 6.99 -6.31 -2.73
C PHE A 96 8.29 -6.70 -3.41
N GLY A 97 8.43 -6.31 -4.68
CA GLY A 97 9.67 -6.48 -5.42
C GLY A 97 10.28 -5.11 -5.65
N ASN A 98 11.56 -4.96 -5.33
CA ASN A 98 12.39 -4.01 -6.04
C ASN A 98 12.57 -4.58 -7.44
N LEU A 99 11.62 -4.26 -8.31
CA LEU A 99 11.90 -4.26 -9.74
C LEU A 99 13.02 -3.24 -9.90
N GLY A 100 14.26 -3.71 -9.88
CA GLY A 100 15.35 -2.97 -10.51
C GLY A 100 14.79 -2.47 -11.84
N LYS A 101 14.94 -1.18 -12.12
CA LYS A 101 14.48 -0.60 -13.38
C LYS A 101 15.22 -1.32 -14.49
N SER A 102 14.70 -2.46 -14.92
CA SER A 102 15.29 -3.16 -16.04
C SER A 102 14.85 -2.38 -17.26
N ASN A 103 15.82 -1.92 -18.03
CA ASN A 103 15.56 -1.30 -19.33
C ASN A 103 15.04 -2.35 -20.34
N ASP A 104 14.87 -3.61 -19.94
CA ASP A 104 14.35 -4.71 -20.77
C ASP A 104 12.97 -4.41 -21.38
N ASP A 105 12.15 -3.59 -20.70
CA ASP A 105 10.83 -3.19 -21.20
C ASP A 105 10.88 -1.95 -22.14
N ILE A 106 12.06 -1.37 -22.40
CA ILE A 106 12.26 -0.21 -23.26
C ILE A 106 12.87 -0.68 -24.59
N ILE A 107 12.07 -0.62 -25.65
CA ILE A 107 12.51 -0.80 -27.03
C ILE A 107 13.38 0.41 -27.40
N MET A 108 14.67 0.18 -27.58
CA MET A 108 15.65 1.17 -28.07
C MET A 108 16.09 0.74 -29.47
N SER A 109 15.25 1.06 -30.46
CA SER A 109 15.45 0.69 -31.87
C SER A 109 16.00 1.88 -32.66
N SER A 110 16.71 1.60 -33.76
CA SER A 110 17.14 2.63 -34.72
C SER A 110 15.95 3.27 -35.46
N ASN A 111 14.81 2.57 -35.52
CA ASN A 111 13.59 3.05 -36.18
C ASN A 111 12.65 3.71 -35.15
N PRO A 112 12.32 5.01 -35.31
CA PRO A 112 11.45 5.74 -34.37
C PRO A 112 10.03 5.15 -34.21
N LEU A 113 9.51 4.44 -35.22
CA LEU A 113 8.18 3.83 -35.14
C LEU A 113 8.11 2.68 -34.13
N ASP A 114 9.21 1.95 -33.94
CA ASP A 114 9.25 0.83 -33.01
C ASP A 114 9.25 1.33 -31.55
N GLU A 115 9.83 2.50 -31.30
CA GLU A 115 9.86 3.13 -29.97
C GLU A 115 8.48 3.65 -29.53
N MET A 116 7.53 3.85 -30.46
CA MET A 116 6.15 4.25 -30.12
C MET A 116 5.40 3.16 -29.34
N ALA A 117 5.89 1.92 -29.33
CA ALA A 117 5.33 0.82 -28.53
C ALA A 117 5.83 0.83 -27.07
N ASN A 118 6.76 1.72 -26.70
CA ASN A 118 7.23 1.86 -25.33
C ASN A 118 6.11 2.33 -24.39
N LYS A 119 5.97 1.66 -23.25
CA LYS A 119 4.98 2.01 -22.23
C LYS A 119 5.56 3.06 -21.29
N PRO A 120 4.74 4.02 -20.80
CA PRO A 120 5.20 4.96 -19.80
C PRO A 120 5.63 4.20 -18.52
N PRO A 121 6.66 4.70 -17.82
CA PRO A 121 7.11 4.07 -16.59
C PRO A 121 5.95 4.02 -15.58
N ARG A 122 5.84 2.91 -14.85
CA ARG A 122 4.85 2.77 -13.78
C ARG A 122 5.16 3.80 -12.69
N VAL A 123 4.32 4.81 -12.56
CA VAL A 123 4.40 5.76 -11.45
C VAL A 123 3.92 5.05 -10.18
N PRO A 124 4.70 5.06 -9.08
CA PRO A 124 4.21 4.52 -7.81
C PRO A 124 2.96 5.30 -7.40
N GLN A 125 1.86 4.59 -7.16
CA GLN A 125 0.67 5.21 -6.59
C GLN A 125 1.00 5.62 -5.14
N SER A 126 1.14 6.92 -4.91
CA SER A 126 1.35 7.46 -3.56
C SER A 126 -0.01 7.66 -2.89
N ILE A 127 -0.13 7.15 -1.67
CA ILE A 127 -1.25 7.50 -0.79
C ILE A 127 -0.85 8.80 -0.10
N PRO A 128 -1.74 9.81 0.00
CA PRO A 128 -1.45 11.06 0.70
C PRO A 128 -1.50 10.89 2.23
N CYS A 129 -0.84 9.85 2.75
CA CYS A 129 -0.73 9.53 4.16
C CYS A 129 0.73 9.19 4.45
N GLN A 130 1.34 9.99 5.33
CA GLN A 130 2.66 9.69 5.88
C GLN A 130 2.48 8.53 6.86
N ILE A 131 3.18 7.43 6.60
CA ILE A 131 3.23 6.24 7.45
C ILE A 131 4.68 5.95 7.81
N GLU A 132 4.91 5.42 9.00
CA GLU A 132 6.24 5.00 9.44
C GLU A 132 6.62 3.64 8.81
N ASP A 133 7.92 3.32 8.78
CA ASP A 133 8.44 2.09 8.13
C ASP A 133 8.00 0.78 8.80
N THR A 134 7.45 0.87 10.02
CA THR A 134 6.94 -0.25 10.84
C THR A 134 5.41 -0.35 10.82
N GLU A 135 4.75 0.51 10.04
CA GLU A 135 3.30 0.61 9.94
C GLU A 135 2.83 0.26 8.53
N CYS A 136 1.71 -0.44 8.40
CA CYS A 136 1.07 -0.66 7.11
C CYS A 136 -0.41 -0.31 7.14
N ILE A 137 -0.93 0.11 5.99
CA ILE A 137 -2.35 0.35 5.79
C ILE A 137 -2.87 -0.77 4.90
N VAL A 138 -3.84 -1.52 5.39
CA VAL A 138 -4.49 -2.58 4.64
C VAL A 138 -5.88 -2.10 4.23
N SER A 139 -6.18 -2.26 2.95
CA SER A 139 -7.51 -2.06 2.39
C SER A 139 -8.27 -3.37 2.36
N TYR A 140 -9.52 -3.33 2.79
CA TYR A 140 -10.39 -4.49 2.84
C TYR A 140 -11.78 -4.14 2.33
N LYS A 141 -12.48 -5.15 1.84
CA LYS A 141 -13.87 -5.06 1.42
C LYS A 141 -14.74 -5.68 2.50
N PHE A 142 -15.70 -4.89 2.97
CA PHE A 142 -16.73 -5.33 3.91
C PHE A 142 -18.09 -4.92 3.37
N LYS A 143 -18.94 -5.91 3.07
CA LYS A 143 -20.31 -5.70 2.55
C LYS A 143 -20.40 -4.76 1.33
N GLY A 144 -19.39 -4.78 0.47
CA GLY A 144 -19.32 -3.97 -0.75
C GLY A 144 -18.59 -2.62 -0.61
N ASP A 145 -18.33 -2.17 0.61
CA ASP A 145 -17.56 -0.95 0.86
C ASP A 145 -16.07 -1.24 1.06
N ILE A 146 -15.22 -0.43 0.43
CA ILE A 146 -13.77 -0.44 0.66
C ILE A 146 -13.47 0.42 1.88
N ARG A 147 -12.83 -0.19 2.87
CA ARG A 147 -12.38 0.44 4.11
C ARG A 147 -10.89 0.19 4.31
N TYR A 148 -10.30 0.97 5.20
CA TYR A 148 -8.87 0.91 5.49
C TYR A 148 -8.68 0.70 6.98
N PHE A 149 -7.68 -0.09 7.37
CA PHE A 149 -7.21 -0.14 8.75
C PHE A 149 -5.69 -0.10 8.78
N LYS A 150 -5.18 0.41 9.89
CA LYS A 150 -3.74 0.51 10.15
C LYS A 150 -3.31 -0.68 11.00
N ILE A 151 -2.19 -1.29 10.63
CA ILE A 151 -1.46 -2.26 11.44
C ILE A 151 -0.18 -1.58 11.89
N GLU A 152 0.06 -1.62 13.20
CA GLU A 152 1.27 -1.11 13.82
C GLU A 152 2.11 -2.30 14.29
N ASN A 153 3.43 -2.07 14.43
CA ASN A 153 4.37 -3.04 15.00
C ASN A 153 4.57 -4.32 14.15
N ILE A 154 4.84 -4.14 12.86
CA ILE A 154 5.17 -5.24 11.95
C ILE A 154 6.55 -5.80 12.34
N LYS A 155 6.65 -7.13 12.50
CA LYS A 155 7.92 -7.79 12.80
C LYS A 155 8.73 -8.06 11.55
N GLU A 156 10.00 -7.71 11.58
CA GLU A 156 10.95 -8.15 10.56
C GLU A 156 11.51 -9.52 10.95
N ARG A 157 11.38 -10.48 10.05
CA ARG A 157 12.09 -11.77 10.13
C ARG A 157 13.24 -11.71 9.14
N SER A 158 14.45 -11.61 9.66
CA SER A 158 15.67 -11.88 8.87
C SER A 158 15.93 -13.38 8.81
N PHE A 159 16.63 -13.82 7.75
CA PHE A 159 17.19 -15.17 7.63
C PHE A 159 18.08 -15.54 8.82
#